data_AF-A0A970ZBP2-F1
#
_entry.id   AF-A0A970ZBP2-F1
#
_cell.length_a   1.000
_cell.length_b   1.000
_cell.length_c   1.000
_cell.angle_alpha   90.00
_cell.angle_beta   90.00
_cell.angle_gamma   90.00
#
_symmetry.space_group_name_H-M   'P 1'
#
loop_
_entity.id
_entity.type
_entity.pdbx_description
1 polymer ?
#
loop_
_entity_poly.entity_id
_entity_poly.type
_entity_poly.pdbx_seq_one_letter_code
_entity_poly.pdbx_strand_id
1 'polypeptide(L)'
;MAEFLQSIWSPVLSLMLFLIIYSIGEWVTQRTKGILSTMVVASFVYIFLFVTNIIPKTSPGDTQLLQITGAFGSFLIITHLGTIIKFKDLLNEWKTVLICLSGFVGILTLCFTIGVTLFGKDYAYTAVAPISGGLVATQITAEAANAAGKADLAAFAFLVMSFQGLIGMPLASFFLKRQCDKLIAQGLHKEKIVANEITVEEDKNP
;
A
#
# COMPACT_ATOMS: atom_id res chain seq x y z
N MET A 1 17.46 33.61 -2.37
CA MET A 1 16.24 33.01 -1.80
C MET A 1 16.34 31.50 -1.71
N ALA A 2 16.57 30.76 -2.80
CA ALA A 2 16.71 29.29 -2.76
C ALA A 2 17.88 28.79 -1.87
N GLU A 3 19.04 29.44 -1.93
CA GLU A 3 20.19 29.06 -1.09
C GLU A 3 20.01 29.42 0.41
N PHE A 4 19.27 30.50 0.69
CA PHE A 4 18.96 30.92 2.07
C PHE A 4 17.94 29.98 2.72
N LEU A 5 16.99 29.45 1.93
CA LEU A 5 16.09 28.40 2.39
C LEU A 5 16.87 27.12 2.66
N GLN A 6 17.76 26.68 1.76
CA GLN A 6 18.64 25.50 1.98
C GLN A 6 19.48 25.61 3.25
N SER A 7 19.92 26.81 3.64
CA SER A 7 20.64 27.03 4.89
C SER A 7 19.80 26.86 6.17
N ILE A 8 18.46 26.94 6.09
CA ILE A 8 17.54 26.74 7.23
C ILE A 8 16.93 25.33 7.21
N TRP A 9 17.08 24.59 6.09
CA TRP A 9 16.59 23.23 5.96
C TRP A 9 17.32 22.29 6.91
N SER A 10 16.64 21.95 8.00
CA SER A 10 17.01 20.88 8.92
C SER A 10 16.12 19.66 8.67
N PRO A 11 16.60 18.44 8.97
CA PRO A 11 15.78 17.22 8.90
C PRO A 11 14.48 17.34 9.69
N VAL A 12 14.52 18.07 10.81
CA VAL A 12 13.35 18.35 11.68
C VAL A 12 12.30 19.20 10.96
N LEU A 13 12.73 20.23 10.22
CA LEU A 13 11.82 21.08 9.45
C LEU A 13 11.19 20.32 8.29
N SER A 14 11.95 19.43 7.63
CA SER A 14 11.40 18.57 6.58
C SER A 14 10.36 17.59 7.12
N LEU A 15 10.62 17.00 8.28
CA LEU A 15 9.68 16.13 8.95
C LEU A 15 8.40 16.88 9.39
N MET A 16 8.54 18.09 9.92
CA MET A 16 7.39 18.93 10.29
C MET A 16 6.50 19.24 9.07
N LEU A 17 7.10 19.63 7.95
CA LEU A 17 6.36 19.88 6.71
C LEU A 17 5.67 18.62 6.18
N PHE A 18 6.37 17.48 6.21
CA PHE A 18 5.79 16.19 5.83
C PHE A 18 4.57 15.85 6.67
N LEU A 19 4.63 16.03 7.99
CA LEU A 19 3.50 15.76 8.89
C LEU A 19 2.32 16.71 8.66
N ILE A 20 2.56 17.99 8.37
CA ILE A 20 1.51 18.95 8.04
C ILE A 20 0.81 18.54 6.74
N ILE A 21 1.57 18.21 5.70
CA ILE A 21 1.03 17.76 4.41
C ILE A 21 0.24 16.45 4.59
N TYR A 22 0.79 15.52 5.35
CA TYR A 22 0.11 14.26 5.67
C TYR A 22 -1.20 14.50 6.42
N SER A 23 -1.21 15.41 7.40
CA SER A 23 -2.42 15.78 8.15
C SER A 23 -3.49 16.42 7.26
N ILE A 24 -3.09 17.24 6.29
CA ILE A 24 -4.02 17.79 5.28
C ILE A 24 -4.56 16.66 4.41
N GLY A 25 -3.70 15.72 4.00
CA GLY A 25 -4.09 14.55 3.23
C GLY A 25 -5.13 13.68 3.96
N GLU A 26 -4.93 13.44 5.26
CA GLU A 26 -5.89 12.72 6.11
C GLU A 26 -7.23 13.46 6.21
N TRP A 27 -7.18 14.78 6.39
CA TRP A 27 -8.39 15.60 6.44
C TRP A 27 -9.21 15.52 5.13
N VAL A 28 -8.53 15.57 3.97
CA VAL A 28 -9.17 15.41 2.65
C VAL A 28 -9.71 13.99 2.47
N THR A 29 -8.96 12.97 2.92
CA THR A 29 -9.36 11.55 2.85
C THR A 29 -10.64 11.29 3.64
N GLN A 30 -10.75 11.85 4.84
CA GLN A 30 -11.96 11.76 5.66
C GLN A 30 -13.17 12.42 4.98
N ARG A 31 -12.98 13.60 4.38
CA ARG A 31 -14.04 14.30 3.63
C ARG A 31 -14.50 13.53 2.38
N THR A 32 -13.59 12.80 1.74
CA THR A 32 -13.87 12.00 0.55
C THR A 32 -14.31 10.56 0.87
N LYS A 33 -14.60 10.26 2.14
CA LYS A 33 -15.03 8.92 2.61
C LYS A 33 -14.08 7.80 2.15
N GLY A 34 -12.77 8.08 2.16
CA GLY A 34 -11.73 7.11 1.83
C GLY A 34 -11.62 6.74 0.34
N ILE A 35 -12.25 7.50 -0.58
CA ILE A 35 -12.11 7.24 -2.02
C ILE A 35 -10.71 7.64 -2.52
N LEU A 36 -10.16 8.74 -1.99
CA LEU A 36 -8.79 9.17 -2.24
C LEU A 36 -7.94 8.81 -1.03
N SER A 37 -6.81 8.16 -1.27
CA SER A 37 -5.83 7.84 -0.22
C SER A 37 -4.99 9.08 0.13
N THR A 38 -4.62 9.19 1.41
CA THR A 38 -3.71 10.21 1.95
C THR A 38 -2.43 10.31 1.14
N MET A 39 -1.89 9.19 0.62
CA MET A 39 -0.67 9.18 -0.20
C MET A 39 -0.84 9.91 -1.54
N VAL A 40 -2.03 9.82 -2.14
CA VAL A 40 -2.35 10.44 -3.43
C VAL A 40 -2.46 11.95 -3.26
N VAL A 41 -3.20 12.37 -2.24
CA VAL A 41 -3.38 13.78 -1.90
C VAL A 41 -2.01 14.41 -1.55
N ALA A 42 -1.22 13.72 -0.72
CA ALA A 42 0.14 14.15 -0.39
C ALA A 42 1.03 14.29 -1.64
N SER A 43 0.94 13.36 -2.59
CA SER A 43 1.71 13.42 -3.84
C SER A 43 1.37 14.65 -4.68
N PHE A 44 0.09 14.97 -4.86
CA PHE A 44 -0.33 16.18 -5.59
C PHE A 44 0.11 17.47 -4.88
N VAL A 45 0.00 17.51 -3.56
CA VAL A 45 0.45 18.66 -2.75
C VAL A 45 1.97 18.83 -2.90
N TYR A 46 2.77 17.77 -2.77
CA TYR A 46 4.22 17.84 -2.97
C TYR A 46 4.60 18.32 -4.36
N ILE A 47 3.93 17.85 -5.42
CA ILE A 47 4.16 18.33 -6.79
C ILE A 47 3.88 19.83 -6.89
N PHE A 48 2.78 20.32 -6.30
CA PHE A 48 2.47 21.75 -6.29
C PHE A 48 3.52 22.58 -5.54
N LEU A 49 4.00 22.09 -4.39
CA LEU A 49 5.03 22.78 -3.59
C LEU A 49 6.40 22.78 -4.27
N PHE A 50 6.71 21.75 -5.08
CA PHE A 50 7.93 21.72 -5.89
C PHE A 50 7.86 22.66 -7.09
N VAL A 51 6.70 22.75 -7.77
CA VAL A 51 6.50 23.65 -8.91
C VAL A 51 6.55 25.12 -8.47
N THR A 52 6.02 25.44 -7.29
CA THR A 52 6.07 26.80 -6.71
C THR A 52 7.44 27.18 -6.11
N ASN A 53 8.43 26.27 -6.14
CA ASN A 53 9.80 26.49 -5.64
C ASN A 53 9.88 26.87 -4.14
N ILE A 54 8.84 26.57 -3.36
CA ILE A 54 8.79 26.84 -1.91
C ILE A 54 9.60 25.81 -1.13
N ILE A 55 9.72 24.58 -1.66
CA ILE A 55 10.40 23.45 -1.02
C ILE A 55 11.49 22.87 -1.94
N PRO A 56 12.70 22.56 -1.44
CA PRO A 56 13.74 21.88 -2.19
C PRO A 56 13.30 20.47 -2.54
N LYS A 57 13.67 20.02 -3.74
CA LYS A 57 13.32 18.69 -4.28
C LYS A 57 13.84 17.53 -3.42
N THR A 58 14.76 17.79 -2.50
CA THR A 58 15.31 16.82 -1.54
C THR A 58 14.47 16.62 -0.29
N SER A 59 13.47 17.48 -0.03
CA SER A 59 12.70 17.47 1.23
C SER A 59 12.18 16.08 1.63
N PRO A 60 11.52 15.28 0.76
CA PRO A 60 11.06 13.95 1.15
C PRO A 60 12.19 13.00 1.59
N GLY A 61 13.38 13.10 0.97
CA GLY A 61 14.56 12.32 1.34
C GLY A 61 15.18 12.78 2.67
N ASP A 62 15.15 14.08 2.94
CA ASP A 62 15.72 14.70 4.14
C ASP A 62 14.92 14.38 5.42
N THR A 63 13.68 13.88 5.29
CA THR A 63 12.86 13.44 6.43
C THR A 63 13.43 12.22 7.14
N GLN A 64 14.30 11.44 6.48
CA GLN A 64 14.82 10.14 6.93
C GLN A 64 13.73 9.10 7.26
N LEU A 65 12.44 9.41 7.05
CA LEU A 65 11.32 8.52 7.37
C LEU A 65 11.37 7.24 6.53
N LEU A 66 11.77 7.36 5.25
CA LEU A 66 11.92 6.21 4.38
C LEU A 66 13.02 5.25 4.88
N GLN A 67 14.12 5.78 5.41
CA GLN A 67 15.22 4.99 5.98
C GLN A 67 14.76 4.26 7.25
N ILE A 68 14.08 4.95 8.17
CA ILE A 68 13.57 4.37 9.42
C ILE A 68 12.49 3.30 9.12
N THR A 69 11.62 3.58 8.15
CA THR A 69 10.55 2.67 7.75
C THR A 69 11.11 1.45 7.01
N GLY A 70 12.13 1.63 6.17
CA GLY A 70 12.84 0.51 5.53
C GLY A 70 13.58 -0.37 6.53
N ALA A 71 14.32 0.23 7.47
CA ALA A 71 15.18 -0.51 8.41
C ALA A 71 14.40 -1.28 9.49
N PHE A 72 13.35 -0.68 10.06
CA PHE A 72 12.60 -1.30 11.17
C PHE A 72 11.09 -1.28 10.96
N GLY A 73 10.54 -0.22 10.36
CA GLY A 73 9.08 -0.07 10.21
C GLY A 73 8.43 -1.19 9.42
N SER A 74 9.06 -1.62 8.32
CA SER A 74 8.54 -2.67 7.44
C SER A 74 8.45 -4.01 8.18
N PHE A 75 9.49 -4.38 8.93
CA PHE A 75 9.49 -5.60 9.75
C PHE A 75 8.43 -5.55 10.87
N LEU A 76 8.25 -4.40 11.53
CA LEU A 76 7.23 -4.23 12.56
C LEU A 76 5.81 -4.35 11.98
N ILE A 77 5.54 -3.73 10.83
CA ILE A 77 4.22 -3.81 10.17
C ILE A 77 3.91 -5.25 9.75
N ILE A 78 4.88 -5.94 9.15
CA ILE A 78 4.73 -7.35 8.76
C ILE A 78 4.47 -8.22 9.99
N THR A 79 5.21 -8.00 11.07
CA THR A 79 5.04 -8.75 12.33
C THR A 79 3.65 -8.52 12.92
N HIS A 80 3.24 -7.25 13.03
CA HIS A 80 1.92 -6.89 13.53
C HIS A 80 0.80 -7.54 12.71
N LEU A 81 0.88 -7.47 11.37
CA LEU A 81 -0.08 -8.10 10.48
C LEU A 81 -0.08 -9.64 10.64
N GLY A 82 1.10 -10.24 10.79
CA GLY A 82 1.24 -11.68 11.04
C GLY A 82 0.62 -12.12 12.37
N THR A 83 0.72 -11.30 13.42
CA THR A 83 0.16 -11.63 14.75
C THR A 83 -1.36 -11.50 14.84
N ILE A 84 -1.99 -10.70 13.97
CA ILE A 84 -3.47 -10.58 13.92
C ILE A 84 -4.10 -11.85 13.33
N ILE A 85 -3.38 -12.55 12.46
CA ILE A 85 -3.91 -13.70 11.72
C ILE A 85 -3.91 -14.95 12.61
N LYS A 86 -5.10 -15.46 12.94
CA LYS A 86 -5.26 -16.73 13.66
C LYS A 86 -5.09 -17.90 12.70
N PHE A 87 -4.10 -18.77 12.95
CA PHE A 87 -3.87 -19.98 12.14
C PHE A 87 -5.07 -20.93 12.07
N LYS A 88 -5.89 -20.99 13.12
CA LYS A 88 -7.11 -21.81 13.15
C LYS A 88 -8.12 -21.35 12.09
N ASP A 89 -8.26 -20.03 11.90
CA ASP A 89 -9.19 -19.46 10.93
C ASP A 89 -8.73 -19.75 9.49
N LEU A 90 -7.43 -19.69 9.21
CA LEU A 90 -6.83 -20.09 7.93
C LEU A 90 -7.11 -21.56 7.58
N LEU A 91 -7.00 -22.46 8.57
CA LEU A 91 -7.27 -23.89 8.39
C LEU A 91 -8.75 -24.16 8.17
N ASN A 92 -9.63 -23.49 8.93
CA ASN A 92 -11.08 -23.60 8.75
C ASN A 92 -11.51 -23.09 7.37
N GLU A 93 -10.85 -22.04 6.87
CA GLU A 93 -11.09 -21.43 5.55
C GLU A 93 -10.15 -21.95 4.46
N TRP A 94 -9.73 -23.22 4.51
CA TRP A 94 -8.77 -23.80 3.55
C TRP A 94 -9.19 -23.63 2.07
N LYS A 95 -10.49 -23.63 1.76
CA LYS A 95 -11.00 -23.35 0.41
C LYS A 95 -10.66 -21.94 -0.03
N THR A 96 -10.80 -20.96 0.87
CA THR A 96 -10.43 -19.57 0.63
C THR A 96 -8.92 -19.45 0.39
N VAL A 97 -8.10 -20.17 1.16
CA VAL A 97 -6.64 -20.22 0.95
C VAL A 97 -6.28 -20.77 -0.44
N LEU A 98 -6.94 -21.86 -0.87
CA LEU A 98 -6.72 -22.41 -2.22
C LEU A 98 -7.14 -21.44 -3.33
N ILE A 99 -8.24 -20.72 -3.15
CA ILE A 99 -8.68 -19.69 -4.10
C ILE A 99 -7.62 -18.59 -4.20
N CYS A 100 -7.10 -18.09 -3.08
CA CYS A 100 -6.02 -17.10 -3.06
C CYS A 100 -4.75 -17.60 -3.76
N LEU A 101 -4.32 -18.83 -3.46
CA LEU A 101 -3.15 -19.45 -4.12
C LEU A 101 -3.37 -19.61 -5.63
N SER A 102 -4.55 -20.04 -6.04
CA SER A 102 -4.88 -20.15 -7.47
C SER A 102 -4.85 -18.79 -8.17
N GLY A 103 -5.33 -17.72 -7.49
CA GLY A 103 -5.24 -16.35 -7.98
C GLY A 103 -3.80 -15.88 -8.13
N PHE A 104 -2.94 -16.22 -7.17
CA PHE A 104 -1.51 -15.92 -7.22
C PHE A 104 -0.83 -16.60 -8.41
N VAL A 105 -1.09 -17.89 -8.63
CA VAL A 105 -0.58 -18.63 -9.81
C VAL A 105 -1.11 -18.01 -11.11
N GLY A 106 -2.37 -17.58 -11.13
CA GLY A 106 -2.95 -16.88 -12.28
C GLY A 106 -2.24 -15.57 -12.60
N ILE A 107 -2.00 -14.73 -11.59
CA ILE A 107 -1.27 -13.46 -11.73
C ILE A 107 0.16 -13.71 -12.22
N LEU A 108 0.86 -14.69 -11.64
CA LEU A 108 2.20 -15.07 -12.08
C LEU A 108 2.18 -15.48 -13.56
N THR A 109 1.30 -16.42 -13.92
CA THR A 109 1.22 -16.94 -15.29
C THR A 109 0.94 -15.83 -16.30
N LEU A 110 0.02 -14.90 -15.98
CA LEU A 110 -0.28 -13.75 -16.83
C LEU A 110 0.90 -12.78 -16.94
N CYS A 111 1.61 -12.50 -15.85
CA CYS A 111 2.80 -11.64 -15.89
C CYS A 111 3.95 -12.30 -16.67
N PHE A 112 4.14 -13.62 -16.52
CA PHE A 112 5.18 -14.37 -17.24
C PHE A 112 4.87 -14.56 -18.73
N THR A 113 3.59 -14.59 -19.12
CA THR A 113 3.18 -14.71 -20.52
C THR A 113 3.02 -13.32 -21.14
N ILE A 114 1.94 -12.62 -20.82
CA ILE A 114 1.58 -11.32 -21.39
C ILE A 114 2.62 -10.26 -21.01
N GLY A 115 3.01 -10.20 -19.73
CA GLY A 115 3.96 -9.19 -19.24
C GLY A 115 5.33 -9.29 -19.92
N VAL A 116 5.86 -10.51 -20.08
CA VAL A 116 7.14 -10.73 -20.78
C VAL A 116 7.03 -10.42 -22.26
N THR A 117 5.93 -10.80 -22.91
CA THR A 117 5.75 -10.56 -24.37
C THR A 117 5.61 -9.08 -24.73
N LEU A 118 5.02 -8.26 -23.85
CA LEU A 118 4.78 -6.83 -24.11
C LEU A 118 5.90 -5.92 -23.58
N PHE A 119 6.42 -6.18 -22.39
CA PHE A 119 7.33 -5.26 -21.67
C PHE A 119 8.76 -5.81 -21.53
N GLY A 120 9.01 -7.05 -21.92
CA GLY A 120 10.29 -7.72 -21.73
C GLY A 120 10.46 -8.30 -20.32
N LYS A 121 11.40 -9.25 -20.18
CA LYS A 121 11.59 -10.03 -18.94
C LYS A 121 11.91 -9.17 -17.71
N ASP A 122 12.81 -8.20 -17.87
CA ASP A 122 13.32 -7.40 -16.75
C ASP A 122 12.23 -6.51 -16.11
N TYR A 123 11.37 -5.90 -16.94
CA TYR A 123 10.24 -5.10 -16.45
C TYR A 123 9.11 -5.99 -15.93
N ALA A 124 8.84 -7.12 -16.57
CA ALA A 124 7.83 -8.06 -16.11
C ALA A 124 8.14 -8.58 -14.69
N TYR A 125 9.39 -8.97 -14.42
CA TYR A 125 9.78 -9.49 -13.10
C TYR A 125 9.71 -8.44 -12.00
N THR A 126 10.06 -7.19 -12.32
CA THR A 126 9.99 -6.10 -11.33
C THR A 126 8.57 -5.60 -11.08
N ALA A 127 7.65 -5.75 -12.04
CA ALA A 127 6.22 -5.46 -11.87
C ALA A 127 5.44 -6.53 -11.10
N VAL A 128 5.89 -7.79 -11.08
CA VAL A 128 5.17 -8.85 -10.35
C VAL A 128 5.15 -8.59 -8.85
N ALA A 129 6.28 -8.16 -8.28
CA ALA A 129 6.43 -7.89 -6.86
C ALA A 129 5.41 -6.88 -6.29
N PRO A 130 5.22 -5.68 -6.87
CA PRO A 130 4.20 -4.74 -6.40
C PRO A 130 2.80 -5.35 -6.45
N ILE A 131 2.47 -6.06 -7.53
CA ILE A 131 1.12 -6.60 -7.75
C ILE A 131 0.76 -7.66 -6.71
N SER A 132 1.71 -8.52 -6.36
CA SER A 132 1.42 -9.68 -5.53
C SER A 132 1.77 -9.50 -4.04
N GLY A 133 2.68 -8.59 -3.71
CA GLY A 133 3.28 -8.49 -2.37
C GLY A 133 3.22 -7.11 -1.71
N GLY A 134 2.56 -6.12 -2.32
CA GLY A 134 2.39 -4.81 -1.70
C GLY A 134 3.70 -4.03 -1.58
N LEU A 135 3.67 -2.94 -0.79
CA LEU A 135 4.78 -1.98 -0.68
C LEU A 135 6.10 -2.62 -0.27
N VAL A 136 6.04 -3.59 0.66
CA VAL A 136 7.23 -4.28 1.16
C VAL A 136 7.93 -5.09 0.06
N ALA A 137 7.19 -5.85 -0.74
CA ALA A 137 7.77 -6.61 -1.84
C ALA A 137 8.36 -5.72 -2.93
N THR A 138 7.72 -4.56 -3.19
CA THR A 138 8.27 -3.52 -4.06
C THR A 138 9.60 -3.00 -3.54
N GLN A 139 9.72 -2.72 -2.25
CA GLN A 139 10.96 -2.25 -1.64
C GLN A 139 12.08 -3.28 -1.78
N ILE A 140 11.83 -4.56 -1.45
CA ILE A 140 12.82 -5.64 -1.59
C ILE A 140 13.30 -5.76 -3.05
N THR A 141 12.37 -5.69 -4.00
CA THR A 141 12.69 -5.80 -5.43
C THR A 141 13.45 -4.58 -5.94
N ALA A 142 13.11 -3.39 -5.45
CA ALA A 142 13.81 -2.15 -5.78
C ALA A 142 15.25 -2.15 -5.24
N GLU A 143 15.47 -2.64 -4.02
CA GLU A 143 16.81 -2.81 -3.44
C GLU A 143 17.65 -3.80 -4.26
N ALA A 144 17.06 -4.94 -4.65
CA ALA A 144 17.72 -5.91 -5.52
C ALA A 144 18.07 -5.34 -6.90
N ALA A 145 17.18 -4.55 -7.50
CA ALA A 145 17.41 -3.89 -8.78
C ALA A 145 18.52 -2.83 -8.70
N ASN A 146 18.55 -2.05 -7.61
CA ASN A 146 19.61 -1.08 -7.35
C ASN A 146 20.96 -1.75 -7.11
N ALA A 147 21.00 -2.88 -6.39
CA ALA A 147 22.22 -3.67 -6.19
C ALA A 147 22.76 -4.25 -7.51
N ALA A 148 21.87 -4.55 -8.46
CA ALA A 148 22.24 -4.97 -9.81
C ALA A 148 22.63 -3.80 -10.75
N GLY A 149 22.66 -2.55 -10.25
CA GLY A 149 22.97 -1.35 -11.03
C GLY A 149 21.86 -0.90 -11.98
N LYS A 150 20.65 -1.45 -11.85
CA LYS A 150 19.49 -1.15 -12.72
C LYS A 150 18.45 -0.29 -11.98
N ALA A 151 18.82 0.96 -11.67
CA ALA A 151 17.95 1.88 -10.94
C ALA A 151 16.61 2.18 -11.66
N ASP A 152 16.58 2.11 -12.99
CA ASP A 152 15.35 2.31 -13.77
C ASP A 152 14.27 1.26 -13.44
N LEU A 153 14.68 0.02 -13.15
CA LEU A 153 13.76 -1.05 -12.76
C LEU A 153 13.22 -0.86 -11.33
N ALA A 154 14.03 -0.29 -10.44
CA ALA A 154 13.58 0.08 -9.10
C ALA A 154 12.51 1.17 -9.16
N ALA A 155 12.73 2.22 -9.96
CA ALA A 155 11.75 3.28 -10.17
C ALA A 155 10.46 2.75 -10.81
N PHE A 156 10.59 1.82 -11.77
CA PHE A 156 9.45 1.17 -12.40
C PHE A 156 8.60 0.37 -11.40
N ALA A 157 9.22 -0.38 -10.47
CA ALA A 157 8.48 -1.14 -9.46
C ALA A 157 7.61 -0.23 -8.57
N PHE A 158 8.14 0.93 -8.14
CA PHE A 158 7.36 1.92 -7.39
C PHE A 158 6.27 2.58 -8.23
N LEU A 159 6.52 2.84 -9.51
CA LEU A 159 5.51 3.36 -10.42
C LEU A 159 4.32 2.41 -10.52
N VAL A 160 4.57 1.11 -10.71
CA VAL A 160 3.53 0.08 -10.77
C VAL A 160 2.76 0.03 -9.44
N MET A 161 3.45 0.06 -8.30
CA MET A 161 2.82 0.13 -6.97
C MET A 161 1.88 1.33 -6.83
N SER A 162 2.31 2.51 -7.26
CA SER A 162 1.49 3.72 -7.20
C SER A 162 0.26 3.60 -8.10
N PHE A 163 0.43 3.10 -9.32
CA PHE A 163 -0.67 2.95 -10.27
C PHE A 163 -1.75 1.99 -9.78
N GLN A 164 -1.37 0.83 -9.23
CA GLN A 164 -2.34 -0.12 -8.70
C GLN A 164 -3.03 0.40 -7.44
N GLY A 165 -2.35 1.21 -6.61
CA GLY A 165 -2.96 1.82 -5.43
C GLY A 165 -4.03 2.82 -5.84
N LEU A 166 -3.70 3.66 -6.84
CA LEU A 166 -4.60 4.69 -7.36
C LEU A 166 -5.89 4.14 -7.96
N ILE A 167 -5.79 3.08 -8.77
CA ILE A 167 -6.94 2.50 -9.48
C ILE A 167 -7.60 1.40 -8.64
N GLY A 168 -6.81 0.61 -7.93
CA GLY A 168 -7.27 -0.53 -7.15
C GLY A 168 -8.10 -0.13 -5.94
N MET A 169 -7.73 0.91 -5.20
CA MET A 169 -8.48 1.34 -4.01
C MET A 169 -9.91 1.83 -4.33
N PRO A 170 -10.14 2.70 -5.34
CA PRO A 170 -11.50 3.07 -5.75
C PRO A 170 -12.31 1.89 -6.28
N LEU A 171 -11.69 1.02 -7.09
CA LEU A 171 -12.35 -0.13 -7.68
C LEU A 171 -12.78 -1.14 -6.60
N ALA A 172 -11.88 -1.46 -5.67
CA ALA A 172 -12.15 -2.32 -4.52
C ALA A 172 -13.27 -1.73 -3.65
N SER A 173 -13.21 -0.43 -3.36
CA SER A 173 -14.24 0.27 -2.58
C SER A 173 -15.60 0.21 -3.27
N PHE A 174 -15.66 0.35 -4.59
CA PHE A 174 -16.90 0.27 -5.35
C PHE A 174 -17.52 -1.13 -5.31
N PHE A 175 -16.73 -2.17 -5.58
CA PHE A 175 -17.21 -3.55 -5.54
C PHE A 175 -17.60 -3.98 -4.13
N LEU A 176 -16.80 -3.60 -3.12
CA LEU A 176 -17.08 -3.90 -1.73
C LEU A 176 -18.38 -3.25 -1.27
N LYS A 177 -18.58 -1.95 -1.56
CA LYS A 177 -19.84 -1.25 -1.24
C LYS A 177 -21.04 -1.93 -1.89
N ARG A 178 -20.94 -2.28 -3.18
CA ARG A 178 -22.04 -2.96 -3.89
C ARG A 178 -22.38 -4.32 -3.30
N GLN A 179 -21.38 -5.09 -2.85
CA GLN A 179 -21.61 -6.38 -2.20
C GLN A 179 -22.16 -6.19 -0.78
N CYS A 180 -21.63 -5.24 -0.01
CA CYS A 180 -22.18 -4.86 1.28
C CYS A 180 -23.66 -4.50 1.14
N ASP A 181 -24.01 -3.56 0.26
CA ASP A 181 -25.40 -3.11 0.04
C ASP A 181 -26.33 -4.27 -0.34
N LYS A 182 -25.86 -5.21 -1.18
CA LYS A 182 -26.61 -6.44 -1.51
C LYS A 182 -26.83 -7.33 -0.29
N LEU A 183 -25.80 -7.53 0.54
CA LEU A 183 -25.90 -8.34 1.76
C LEU A 183 -26.81 -7.68 2.80
N ILE A 184 -26.78 -6.34 2.92
CA ILE A 184 -27.71 -5.58 3.78
C ILE A 184 -29.16 -5.79 3.29
N ALA A 185 -29.39 -5.66 1.99
CA ALA A 185 -30.71 -5.84 1.38
C ALA A 185 -31.28 -7.26 1.53
N GLN A 186 -30.41 -8.26 1.67
CA GLN A 186 -30.79 -9.66 1.91
C GLN A 186 -31.04 -9.98 3.40
N GLY A 187 -30.90 -9.01 4.32
CA GLY A 187 -31.18 -9.20 5.75
C GLY A 187 -30.13 -10.02 6.53
N LEU A 188 -29.08 -10.50 5.87
CA LEU A 188 -27.98 -11.30 6.44
C LEU A 188 -27.06 -10.51 7.40
N HIS A 189 -27.35 -9.23 7.63
CA HIS A 189 -26.54 -8.35 8.49
C HIS A 189 -26.55 -8.75 9.97
N LYS A 190 -27.58 -9.48 10.43
CA LYS A 190 -27.68 -9.96 11.82
C LYS A 190 -27.19 -11.39 12.01
N GLU A 191 -27.37 -12.28 11.04
CA GLU A 191 -27.10 -13.71 11.24
C GLU A 191 -25.61 -14.02 11.36
N LYS A 192 -24.74 -13.31 10.62
CA LYS A 192 -23.28 -13.51 10.72
C LYS A 192 -22.59 -12.74 11.84
N ILE A 193 -23.12 -11.60 12.27
CA ILE A 193 -22.58 -10.88 13.44
C ILE A 193 -22.94 -11.64 14.72
N VAL A 194 -24.19 -12.12 14.82
CA VAL A 194 -24.66 -12.93 15.96
C VAL A 194 -24.00 -14.32 15.98
N ALA A 195 -23.80 -14.98 14.82
CA ALA A 195 -23.05 -16.24 14.80
C ALA A 195 -21.58 -16.07 15.21
N ASN A 196 -20.93 -14.97 14.83
CA ASN A 196 -19.53 -14.71 15.18
C ASN A 196 -19.36 -14.21 16.63
N GLU A 197 -20.35 -13.52 17.20
CA GLU A 197 -20.39 -13.19 18.63
C GLU A 197 -20.66 -14.44 19.49
N ILE A 198 -21.59 -15.31 19.08
CA ILE A 198 -21.89 -16.56 19.81
C ILE A 198 -20.70 -17.52 19.79
N THR A 199 -19.97 -17.67 18.68
CA THR A 199 -18.76 -18.52 18.64
C THR A 199 -17.57 -17.94 19.43
N VAL A 200 -17.53 -16.62 19.65
CA VAL A 200 -16.47 -15.97 20.43
C VAL A 200 -16.80 -15.96 21.93
N GLU A 201 -18.08 -15.96 22.32
CA GLU A 201 -18.48 -16.15 23.71
C GLU A 201 -18.40 -17.62 24.17
N GLU A 202 -18.64 -18.59 23.28
CA GLU A 202 -18.54 -20.02 23.64
C GLU A 202 -17.08 -20.49 23.86
N ASP A 203 -16.09 -19.83 23.25
CA ASP A 203 -14.64 -20.07 23.48
C ASP A 203 -14.09 -19.29 24.70
N LYS A 204 -14.95 -18.59 25.46
CA LYS A 204 -14.54 -17.68 26.55
C LYS A 204 -15.07 -18.04 27.94
N ASN A 205 -15.69 -19.20 28.14
CA ASN A 205 -16.13 -19.61 29.48
C ASN A 205 -15.91 -21.13 29.72
N PRO A 206 -15.22 -21.46 30.81
CA PRO A 206 -13.77 -21.65 30.95
C PRO A 206 -13.27 -23.06 30.60
#